data_AF-A0ABC8ARA6-F1
#
_entry.id   AF-A0ABC8ARA6-F1
#
_cell.length_a   1.000
_cell.length_b   1.000
_cell.length_c   1.000
_cell.angle_alpha   90.00
_cell.angle_beta   90.00
_cell.angle_gamma   90.00
#
_symmetry.space_group_name_H-M   'P 1'
#
loop_
_entity.id
_entity.type
_entity.pdbx_description
1 polymer ?
#
loop_
_entity_poly.entity_id
_entity_poly.type
_entity_poly.pdbx_seq_one_letter_code
_entity_poly.pdbx_strand_id
1 'polypeptide(L)'
;MDQDWPDWLRPFVRNGQIAEAGVREAKRRIDAGRIDARDLYRLILTPLRGLDDSNLRRAAMVLVKSRQNLAPSVLNCYSQSVRVPAPRVEITQVRVGHQPIFQAKAVLDCGGRCFESKPVDRQTKRLATHAALVSLLEELANDCEERARGESRPVVLTPNLIEPAIPDAMREMLSKSSELAMLGEVSIPSKCGGSFMRPRLVTGPLPRPLGRRPCGFRS
;
A
#
# COMPACT_ATOMS: atom_id res chain seq x y z
N MET A 1 -17.33 5.72 5.39
CA MET A 1 -15.97 5.53 5.94
C MET A 1 -15.43 6.90 6.26
N ASP A 2 -15.30 7.24 7.54
CA ASP A 2 -14.66 8.48 7.94
C ASP A 2 -13.17 8.38 7.58
N GLN A 3 -12.78 9.07 6.51
CA GLN A 3 -11.38 9.18 6.16
C GLN A 3 -10.69 9.95 7.28
N ASP A 4 -9.70 9.29 7.88
CA ASP A 4 -8.92 9.83 8.99
C ASP A 4 -7.98 10.93 8.46
N TRP A 5 -8.55 12.12 8.26
CA TRP A 5 -7.87 13.33 7.79
C TRP A 5 -6.98 13.90 8.90
N PRO A 6 -5.85 14.54 8.55
CA PRO A 6 -4.99 15.21 9.51
C PRO A 6 -5.78 16.25 10.30
N ASP A 7 -5.52 16.38 11.61
CA ASP A 7 -6.28 17.28 12.49
C ASP A 7 -6.30 18.73 11.99
N TRP A 8 -5.21 19.17 11.35
CA TRP A 8 -5.10 20.52 10.79
C TRP A 8 -5.90 20.72 9.49
N LEU A 9 -6.19 19.64 8.75
CA LEU A 9 -6.92 19.69 7.49
C LEU A 9 -8.40 19.36 7.66
N ARG A 10 -8.74 18.56 8.68
CA ARG A 10 -10.11 18.10 9.00
C ARG A 10 -11.16 19.21 9.00
N PRO A 11 -10.93 20.42 9.54
CA PRO A 11 -11.93 21.49 9.53
C PRO A 11 -12.30 22.00 8.13
N PHE A 12 -11.41 21.81 7.16
CA PHE A 12 -11.56 22.28 5.78
C PHE A 12 -12.13 21.22 4.84
N VAL A 13 -12.25 19.96 5.27
CA VAL A 13 -12.76 18.88 4.43
C VAL A 13 -14.25 18.69 4.65
N ARG A 14 -15.04 18.82 3.59
CA ARG A 14 -16.48 18.51 3.60
C ARG A 14 -16.86 17.75 2.35
N ASN A 15 -17.60 16.65 2.50
CA ASN A 15 -18.06 15.82 1.38
C ASN A 15 -16.95 15.38 0.40
N GLY A 16 -15.72 15.17 0.90
CA GLY A 16 -14.57 14.79 0.08
C GLY A 16 -13.96 15.93 -0.75
N GLN A 17 -14.31 17.18 -0.44
CA GLN A 17 -13.72 18.38 -1.04
C GLN A 17 -12.94 19.15 0.03
N ILE A 18 -11.80 19.73 -0.35
CA ILE A 18 -11.01 20.60 0.51
C ILE A 18 -11.41 22.06 0.20
N ALA A 19 -11.85 22.79 1.21
CA ALA A 19 -12.11 24.22 1.06
C ALA A 19 -10.83 24.99 0.68
N GLU A 20 -10.95 26.10 -0.04
CA GLU A 20 -9.82 26.91 -0.50
C GLU A 20 -8.83 27.29 0.62
N ALA A 21 -9.33 27.59 1.82
CA ALA A 21 -8.49 27.85 2.98
C ALA A 21 -7.62 26.64 3.38
N GLY A 22 -8.15 25.43 3.27
CA GLY A 22 -7.42 24.18 3.48
C GLY A 22 -6.38 23.93 2.39
N VAL A 23 -6.71 24.21 1.12
CA VAL A 23 -5.76 24.11 0.00
C VAL A 23 -4.58 25.08 0.21
N ARG A 24 -4.84 26.32 0.60
CA ARG A 24 -3.80 27.32 0.91
C ARG A 24 -2.91 26.89 2.06
N GLU A 25 -3.49 26.37 3.15
CA GLU A 25 -2.73 25.87 4.30
C GLU A 25 -1.87 24.65 3.93
N ALA A 26 -2.42 23.71 3.15
CA ALA A 26 -1.70 22.54 2.68
C ALA A 26 -0.51 22.95 1.80
N LYS A 27 -0.71 23.87 0.85
CA LYS A 27 0.36 24.42 0.02
C LYS A 27 1.44 25.11 0.86
N ARG A 28 1.05 25.95 1.83
CA ARG A 28 1.98 26.60 2.76
C ARG A 28 2.85 25.59 3.51
N ARG A 29 2.28 24.47 3.97
CA ARG A 29 3.03 23.40 4.66
C ARG A 29 3.96 22.63 3.72
N ILE A 30 3.52 22.37 2.49
CA ILE A 30 4.34 21.74 1.44
C ILE A 30 5.55 22.62 1.13
N ASP A 31 5.33 23.92 0.88
CA ASP A 31 6.37 24.89 0.55
C ASP A 31 7.35 25.08 1.72
N ALA A 32 6.84 25.07 2.96
CA ALA A 32 7.68 25.09 4.16
C ALA A 32 8.37 23.74 4.46
N GLY A 33 8.03 22.67 3.73
CA GLY A 33 8.58 21.34 3.93
C GLY A 33 8.22 20.70 5.27
N ARG A 34 7.12 21.16 5.91
CA ARG A 34 6.63 20.75 7.24
C ARG A 34 5.49 19.72 7.17
N ILE A 35 5.26 19.16 6.00
CA ILE A 35 4.27 18.09 5.80
C ILE A 35 4.94 16.72 5.96
N ASP A 36 4.30 15.83 6.71
CA ASP A 36 4.80 14.48 6.94
C ASP A 36 4.33 13.49 5.86
N ALA A 37 4.84 12.26 5.92
CA ALA A 37 4.49 11.22 4.95
C ALA A 37 3.02 10.77 5.05
N ARG A 38 2.41 10.82 6.24
CA ARG A 38 1.01 10.42 6.46
C ARG A 38 0.06 11.41 5.82
N ASP A 39 0.33 12.69 5.99
CA ASP A 39 -0.40 13.80 5.39
C ASP A 39 -0.24 13.81 3.86
N LEU A 40 0.99 13.61 3.37
CA LEU A 40 1.27 13.48 1.94
C LEU A 40 0.51 12.31 1.31
N TYR A 41 0.51 11.15 1.97
CA TYR A 41 -0.30 10.00 1.54
C TYR A 41 -1.78 10.40 1.38
N ARG A 42 -2.36 11.11 2.34
CA ARG A 42 -3.75 11.56 2.26
C ARG A 42 -3.99 12.52 1.10
N LEU A 43 -3.10 13.48 0.87
CA LEU A 43 -3.26 14.43 -0.24
C LEU A 43 -3.10 13.75 -1.62
N ILE A 44 -2.24 12.74 -1.72
CA ILE A 44 -1.90 12.11 -3.00
C ILE A 44 -2.87 10.98 -3.36
N LEU A 45 -3.21 10.11 -2.42
CA LEU A 45 -3.90 8.84 -2.67
C LEU A 45 -5.32 8.78 -2.11
N THR A 46 -5.87 9.90 -1.64
CA THR A 46 -7.30 9.98 -1.29
C THR A 46 -8.07 10.53 -2.48
N PRO A 47 -9.18 9.90 -2.89
CA PRO A 47 -10.05 10.45 -3.92
C PRO A 47 -10.68 11.75 -3.40
N LEU A 48 -10.26 12.87 -3.99
CA LEU A 48 -10.72 14.22 -3.69
C LEU A 48 -11.50 14.75 -4.90
N ARG A 49 -12.55 15.53 -4.65
CA ARG A 49 -13.41 16.10 -5.71
C ARG A 49 -13.16 17.60 -5.86
N GLY A 50 -12.50 18.02 -6.95
CA GLY A 50 -12.31 19.44 -7.28
C GLY A 50 -11.10 19.69 -8.18
N LEU A 51 -11.12 20.80 -8.94
CA LEU A 51 -10.00 21.19 -9.83
C LEU A 51 -8.74 21.62 -9.05
N ASP A 52 -8.91 22.29 -7.91
CA ASP A 52 -7.81 22.74 -7.06
C ASP A 52 -7.03 21.58 -6.43
N ASP A 53 -7.68 20.42 -6.29
CA ASP A 53 -7.10 19.22 -5.70
C ASP A 53 -6.02 18.60 -6.60
N SER A 54 -6.16 18.67 -7.93
CA SER A 54 -5.14 18.19 -8.87
C SER A 54 -3.85 19.01 -8.78
N ASN A 55 -3.94 20.33 -8.57
CA ASN A 55 -2.76 21.18 -8.39
C ASN A 55 -2.07 20.91 -7.06
N LEU A 56 -2.84 20.72 -5.99
CA LEU A 56 -2.30 20.37 -4.68
C LEU A 56 -1.60 19.01 -4.70
N ARG A 57 -2.21 18.01 -5.35
CA ARG A 57 -1.60 16.69 -5.57
C ARG A 57 -0.30 16.79 -6.35
N ARG A 58 -0.27 17.58 -7.43
CA ARG A 58 0.95 17.83 -8.21
C ARG A 58 2.05 18.44 -7.34
N ALA A 59 1.74 19.43 -6.51
CA ALA A 59 2.69 20.05 -5.58
C ALA A 59 3.23 19.03 -4.56
N ALA A 60 2.35 18.20 -3.98
CA ALA A 60 2.75 17.13 -3.07
C ALA A 60 3.68 16.11 -3.77
N MET A 61 3.38 15.71 -5.01
CA MET A 61 4.23 14.82 -5.80
C MET A 61 5.60 15.44 -6.11
N VAL A 62 5.68 16.74 -6.40
CA VAL A 62 6.95 17.45 -6.59
C VAL A 62 7.81 17.38 -5.32
N LEU A 63 7.22 17.52 -4.14
CA LEU A 63 7.93 17.36 -2.87
C LEU A 63 8.43 15.92 -2.66
N VAL A 64 7.61 14.92 -2.99
CA VAL A 64 8.02 13.50 -2.90
C VAL A 64 9.17 13.18 -3.86
N LYS A 65 9.15 13.76 -5.07
CA LYS A 65 10.23 13.64 -6.05
C LYS A 65 11.55 14.25 -5.56
N SER A 66 11.49 15.37 -4.85
CA SER A 66 12.71 16.05 -4.36
C SER A 66 13.33 15.41 -3.12
N ARG A 67 12.58 14.61 -2.36
CA ARG A 67 13.04 13.97 -1.11
C ARG A 67 13.01 12.45 -1.17
N GLN A 68 14.18 11.83 -1.24
CA GLN A 68 14.35 10.39 -1.49
C GLN A 68 13.70 9.46 -0.45
N ASN A 69 13.49 9.94 0.77
CA ASN A 69 12.90 9.16 1.86
C ASN A 69 11.36 9.22 1.91
N LEU A 70 10.73 10.12 1.16
CA LEU A 70 9.29 10.32 1.24
C LEU A 70 8.49 9.26 0.50
N ALA A 71 8.88 8.91 -0.74
CA ALA A 71 8.16 7.91 -1.54
C ALA A 71 7.94 6.56 -0.81
N PRO A 72 8.96 5.91 -0.21
CA PRO A 72 8.74 4.67 0.53
C PRO A 72 7.85 4.87 1.76
N SER A 73 7.98 6.01 2.45
CA SER A 73 7.17 6.31 3.64
C SER A 73 5.69 6.50 3.29
N VAL A 74 5.41 7.25 2.23
CA VAL A 74 4.05 7.49 1.70
C VAL A 74 3.40 6.16 1.28
N LEU A 75 4.12 5.32 0.53
CA LEU A 75 3.61 4.02 0.10
C LEU A 75 3.41 3.05 1.27
N ASN A 76 4.26 3.10 2.30
CA ASN A 76 4.06 2.31 3.50
C ASN A 76 2.80 2.74 4.27
N CYS A 77 2.57 4.05 4.43
CA CYS A 77 1.31 4.57 5.00
C CYS A 77 0.10 4.10 4.21
N TYR A 78 0.18 4.13 2.87
CA TYR A 78 -0.88 3.61 2.01
C TYR A 78 -1.12 2.11 2.26
N SER A 79 -0.07 1.30 2.19
CA SER A 79 -0.16 -0.16 2.33
C SER A 79 -0.80 -0.57 3.66
N GLN A 80 -0.41 0.11 4.75
CA GLN A 80 -1.02 -0.07 6.07
C GLN A 80 -2.49 0.33 6.10
N SER A 81 -2.84 1.46 5.47
CA SER A 81 -4.22 1.97 5.46
C SER A 81 -5.20 1.05 4.73
N VAL A 82 -4.76 0.41 3.63
CA VAL A 82 -5.57 -0.51 2.84
C VAL A 82 -5.31 -1.98 3.18
N ARG A 83 -4.50 -2.25 4.22
CA ARG A 83 -4.15 -3.58 4.74
C ARG A 83 -3.56 -4.52 3.68
N VAL A 84 -2.68 -4.02 2.83
CA VAL A 84 -1.95 -4.78 1.81
C VAL A 84 -0.45 -4.84 2.16
N PRO A 85 0.30 -5.80 1.59
CA PRO A 85 1.75 -5.85 1.75
C PRO A 85 2.43 -4.58 1.24
N ALA A 86 3.61 -4.25 1.81
CA ALA A 86 4.43 -3.16 1.30
C ALA A 86 4.86 -3.43 -0.16
N PRO A 87 5.07 -2.36 -0.96
CA PRO A 87 5.49 -2.51 -2.35
C PRO A 87 6.85 -3.21 -2.43
N ARG A 88 6.99 -4.08 -3.43
CA ARG A 88 8.24 -4.76 -3.76
C ARG A 88 8.97 -3.98 -4.84
N VAL A 89 10.30 -3.98 -4.79
CA VAL A 89 11.12 -3.36 -5.83
C VAL A 89 12.06 -4.41 -6.39
N GLU A 90 11.90 -4.66 -7.68
CA GLU A 90 12.78 -5.50 -8.48
C GLU A 90 13.90 -4.62 -9.04
N ILE A 91 15.15 -5.03 -8.84
CA ILE A 91 16.32 -4.27 -9.29
C ILE A 91 17.24 -5.19 -10.07
N THR A 92 17.53 -4.80 -11.31
CA THR A 92 18.47 -5.47 -12.20
C THR A 92 19.64 -4.54 -12.48
N GLN A 93 20.86 -5.07 -12.37
CA GLN A 93 22.05 -4.33 -12.79
C GLN A 93 22.36 -4.68 -14.24
N VAL A 94 22.38 -3.67 -15.09
CA VAL A 94 22.71 -3.78 -16.51
C VAL A 94 24.05 -3.08 -16.75
N ARG A 95 24.90 -3.64 -17.61
CA ARG A 95 26.12 -2.95 -18.06
C ARG A 95 25.84 -2.25 -19.37
N VAL A 96 26.03 -0.93 -19.40
CA VAL A 96 25.98 -0.13 -20.63
C VAL A 96 27.38 0.42 -20.87
N GLY A 97 28.12 -0.24 -21.76
CA GLY A 97 29.56 -0.04 -21.91
C GLY A 97 30.31 -0.43 -20.64
N HIS A 98 31.12 0.50 -20.10
CA HIS A 98 31.91 0.29 -18.89
C HIS A 98 31.22 0.73 -17.59
N GLN A 99 30.05 1.37 -17.66
CA GLN A 99 29.36 1.88 -16.47
C GLN A 99 28.19 0.97 -16.06
N PRO A 100 28.06 0.64 -14.76
CA PRO A 100 26.89 -0.07 -14.28
C PRO A 100 25.68 0.89 -14.24
N ILE A 101 24.56 0.44 -14.80
CA ILE A 101 23.26 1.08 -14.69
C ILE A 101 22.35 0.16 -13.88
N PHE A 102 21.54 0.75 -13.01
CA PHE A 102 20.55 0.03 -12.23
C PHE A 102 19.17 0.32 -12.79
N GLN A 103 18.52 -0.71 -13.30
CA GLN A 103 17.13 -0.68 -13.68
C GLN A 103 16.30 -1.15 -12.49
N ALA A 104 15.26 -0.39 -12.14
CA ALA A 104 14.33 -0.77 -11.08
C ALA A 104 12.87 -0.68 -11.53
N LYS A 105 12.05 -1.59 -11.00
CA LYS A 105 10.60 -1.63 -11.18
C LYS A 105 9.95 -1.86 -9.81
N ALA A 106 8.93 -1.09 -9.48
CA ALA A 106 8.18 -1.25 -8.23
C ALA A 106 6.81 -1.87 -8.52
N VAL A 107 6.38 -2.78 -7.66
CA VAL A 107 5.14 -3.55 -7.80
C VAL A 107 4.39 -3.52 -6.48
N LEU A 108 3.08 -3.28 -6.52
CA LEU A 108 2.18 -3.34 -5.39
C LEU A 108 0.94 -4.17 -5.74
N ASP A 109 0.73 -5.24 -4.98
CA ASP A 109 -0.46 -6.07 -5.08
C ASP A 109 -1.51 -5.64 -4.05
N CYS A 110 -2.67 -5.23 -4.55
CA CYS A 110 -3.82 -4.80 -3.75
C CYS A 110 -4.95 -5.84 -3.75
N GLY A 111 -4.65 -7.14 -3.76
CA GLY A 111 -5.63 -8.21 -3.49
C GLY A 111 -6.78 -8.25 -4.49
N GLY A 112 -6.46 -8.07 -5.78
CA GLY A 112 -7.43 -7.98 -6.88
C GLY A 112 -7.03 -6.99 -7.97
N ARG A 113 -6.02 -6.16 -7.69
CA ARG A 113 -5.35 -5.31 -8.70
C ARG A 113 -3.87 -5.21 -8.41
N CYS A 114 -3.06 -5.40 -9.44
CA CYS A 114 -1.62 -5.17 -9.39
C CYS A 114 -1.32 -3.79 -9.98
N PHE A 115 -0.51 -3.00 -9.27
CA PHE A 115 0.04 -1.74 -9.75
C PHE A 115 1.53 -1.91 -9.99
N GLU A 116 1.97 -1.54 -11.18
CA GLU A 116 3.36 -1.69 -11.59
C GLU A 116 3.91 -0.35 -12.07
N SER A 117 5.08 0.03 -11.59
CA SER A 117 5.79 1.18 -12.13
C SER A 117 6.36 0.87 -13.50
N LYS A 118 6.63 1.92 -14.28
CA LYS A 118 7.50 1.78 -15.45
C LYS A 118 8.93 1.42 -14.98
N PRO A 119 9.66 0.56 -15.70
CA PRO A 119 11.09 0.35 -15.44
C PRO A 119 11.85 1.67 -15.57
N VAL A 120 12.72 1.97 -14.61
CA VAL A 120 13.51 3.21 -14.59
C VAL A 120 14.98 2.92 -14.38
N ASP A 121 15.82 3.58 -15.18
CA ASP A 121 17.26 3.42 -15.17
C ASP A 121 17.94 4.57 -14.43
N ARG A 122 18.84 4.26 -13.49
CA ARG A 122 19.65 5.24 -12.75
C ARG A 122 21.06 4.73 -12.47
N GLN A 123 21.97 5.65 -12.17
CA GLN A 123 23.39 5.35 -11.88
C GLN A 123 23.63 4.62 -10.55
N THR A 124 22.65 4.63 -9.64
CA THR A 124 22.79 3.94 -8.34
C THR A 124 21.51 3.18 -8.00
N LYS A 125 21.65 2.06 -7.27
CA LYS A 125 20.51 1.28 -6.76
C LYS A 125 19.52 2.17 -6.01
N ARG A 126 20.03 3.03 -5.12
CA ARG A 126 19.21 3.93 -4.30
C ARG A 126 18.36 4.89 -5.16
N LEU A 127 18.95 5.51 -6.18
CA LEU A 127 18.22 6.39 -7.09
C LEU A 127 17.21 5.63 -7.94
N ALA A 128 17.57 4.43 -8.42
CA ALA A 128 16.68 3.58 -9.21
C ALA A 128 15.45 3.17 -8.37
N THR A 129 15.67 2.69 -7.14
CA THR A 129 14.62 2.33 -6.19
C THR A 129 13.68 3.49 -5.91
N HIS A 130 14.22 4.68 -5.57
CA HIS A 130 13.39 5.85 -5.32
C HIS A 130 12.59 6.25 -6.55
N ALA A 131 13.20 6.28 -7.74
CA ALA A 131 12.50 6.59 -8.98
C ALA A 131 11.38 5.58 -9.31
N ALA A 132 11.60 4.29 -9.06
CA ALA A 132 10.60 3.25 -9.28
C ALA A 132 9.41 3.41 -8.33
N LEU A 133 9.67 3.66 -7.04
CA LEU A 133 8.63 3.92 -6.04
C LEU A 133 7.86 5.21 -6.34
N VAL A 134 8.52 6.27 -6.80
CA VAL A 134 7.84 7.50 -7.26
C VAL A 134 6.93 7.20 -8.44
N SER A 135 7.40 6.44 -9.44
CA SER A 135 6.57 6.08 -10.59
C SER A 135 5.37 5.21 -10.18
N LEU A 136 5.54 4.28 -9.25
CA LEU A 136 4.40 3.52 -8.69
C LEU A 136 3.39 4.43 -7.98
N LEU A 137 3.87 5.42 -7.24
CA LEU A 137 3.01 6.38 -6.56
C LEU A 137 2.22 7.24 -7.55
N GLU A 138 2.80 7.59 -8.70
CA GLU A 138 2.09 8.27 -9.80
C GLU A 138 0.98 7.41 -10.38
N GLU A 139 1.23 6.11 -10.62
CA GLU A 139 0.20 5.19 -11.12
C GLU A 139 -0.97 5.05 -10.14
N LEU A 140 -0.67 4.94 -8.83
CA LEU A 140 -1.70 4.94 -7.79
C LEU A 140 -2.47 6.26 -7.72
N ALA A 141 -1.78 7.39 -7.87
CA ALA A 141 -2.39 8.72 -7.88
C ALA A 141 -3.34 8.89 -9.06
N ASN A 142 -2.94 8.45 -10.25
CA ASN A 142 -3.77 8.47 -11.45
C ASN A 142 -5.03 7.62 -11.26
N ASP A 143 -4.89 6.39 -10.74
CA ASP A 143 -6.04 5.54 -10.44
C ASP A 143 -7.00 6.16 -9.40
N CYS A 144 -6.46 6.84 -8.38
CA CYS A 144 -7.29 7.56 -7.42
C CYS A 144 -8.04 8.73 -8.07
N GLU A 145 -7.45 9.39 -9.06
CA GLU A 145 -8.08 10.46 -9.84
C GLU A 145 -9.20 9.94 -10.74
N GLU A 146 -8.97 8.84 -11.46
CA GLU A 146 -9.98 8.17 -12.30
C GLU A 146 -11.20 7.76 -11.46
N ARG A 147 -10.98 7.18 -10.29
CA ARG A 147 -12.06 6.83 -9.34
C ARG A 147 -12.81 8.07 -8.84
N ALA A 148 -12.12 9.18 -8.59
CA ALA A 148 -12.75 10.42 -8.11
C ALA A 148 -13.67 11.05 -9.17
N ARG A 149 -13.36 10.89 -10.46
CA ARG A 149 -14.19 11.37 -11.59
C ARG A 149 -15.44 10.51 -11.84
N GLY A 150 -15.56 9.35 -11.17
CA GLY A 150 -16.63 8.40 -11.44
C GLY A 150 -16.45 7.63 -12.75
N GLU A 151 -15.35 7.85 -13.46
CA GLU A 151 -14.89 7.08 -14.61
C GLU A 151 -14.23 5.78 -14.10
N SER A 152 -15.00 4.98 -13.36
CA SER A 152 -14.52 3.64 -13.01
C SER A 152 -14.49 2.84 -14.31
N ARG A 153 -13.28 2.66 -14.88
CA ARG A 153 -13.04 1.58 -15.84
C ARG A 153 -13.62 0.31 -15.22
N PRO A 154 -14.48 -0.45 -15.92
CA PRO A 154 -14.88 -1.74 -15.41
C PRO A 154 -13.60 -2.51 -15.12
N VAL A 155 -13.46 -2.95 -13.87
CA VAL A 155 -12.44 -3.94 -13.52
C VAL A 155 -12.79 -5.11 -14.43
N VAL A 156 -12.03 -5.27 -15.51
CA VAL A 156 -11.96 -6.55 -16.20
C VAL A 156 -11.28 -7.44 -15.18
N LEU A 157 -12.10 -7.98 -14.27
CA LEU A 157 -11.83 -9.25 -13.66
C LEU A 157 -11.71 -10.16 -14.87
N THR A 158 -10.51 -10.31 -15.42
CA THR A 158 -10.21 -11.56 -16.10
C THR A 158 -10.48 -12.59 -15.01
N PRO A 159 -11.56 -13.38 -15.11
CA PRO A 159 -11.59 -14.57 -14.33
C PRO A 159 -10.43 -15.36 -14.95
N ASN A 160 -9.28 -15.36 -14.27
CA ASN A 160 -8.46 -16.56 -14.28
C ASN A 160 -9.31 -17.63 -13.59
N LEU A 161 -10.35 -18.09 -14.30
CA LEU A 161 -10.80 -19.45 -14.31
C LEU A 161 -9.57 -20.24 -14.75
N ILE A 162 -8.70 -20.50 -13.77
CA ILE A 162 -8.15 -21.83 -13.65
C ILE A 162 -9.40 -22.69 -13.46
N GLU A 163 -10.03 -23.11 -14.56
CA GLU A 163 -10.75 -24.37 -14.55
C GLU A 163 -9.66 -25.38 -14.20
N PRO A 164 -9.66 -26.00 -13.01
CA PRO A 164 -9.01 -27.29 -12.95
C PRO A 164 -9.76 -28.12 -13.97
N ALA A 165 -9.07 -28.56 -15.02
CA ALA A 165 -9.58 -29.63 -15.87
C ALA A 165 -9.82 -30.82 -14.93
N ILE A 166 -11.03 -30.94 -14.40
CA ILE A 166 -11.48 -32.11 -13.69
C ILE A 166 -11.50 -33.18 -14.78
N PRO A 167 -10.60 -34.17 -14.75
CA PRO A 167 -10.63 -35.23 -15.74
C PRO A 167 -12.00 -35.89 -15.66
N ASP A 168 -12.62 -36.21 -16.80
CA ASP A 168 -13.96 -36.82 -16.86
C ASP A 168 -14.08 -38.07 -15.96
N ALA A 169 -12.95 -38.73 -15.65
CA ALA A 169 -12.84 -39.82 -14.69
C ALA A 169 -13.34 -39.49 -13.25
N MET A 170 -13.25 -38.23 -12.80
CA MET A 170 -13.74 -37.84 -11.46
C MET A 170 -15.25 -37.55 -11.42
N ARG A 171 -15.88 -37.25 -12.56
CA ARG A 171 -17.35 -37.08 -12.64
C ARG A 171 -18.10 -38.39 -12.41
N GLU A 172 -17.52 -39.51 -12.86
CA GLU A 172 -18.11 -40.84 -12.66
C GLU A 172 -18.04 -41.31 -11.20
N MET A 173 -16.97 -40.98 -10.46
CA MET A 173 -16.86 -41.34 -9.04
C MET A 173 -17.85 -40.58 -8.14
N LEU A 174 -18.14 -39.31 -8.45
CA LEU A 174 -19.09 -38.52 -7.67
C LEU A 174 -20.55 -38.93 -7.95
N SER A 175 -20.87 -39.42 -9.15
CA SER A 175 -22.18 -39.99 -9.46
C SER A 175 -22.44 -41.29 -8.67
N LYS A 176 -21.42 -42.15 -8.50
CA LYS A 176 -21.53 -43.41 -7.74
C LYS A 176 -21.56 -43.22 -6.21
N SER A 177 -21.17 -42.05 -5.70
CA SER A 177 -21.16 -41.76 -4.26
C SER A 177 -22.53 -41.29 -3.74
N SER A 178 -23.45 -40.92 -4.63
CA SER A 178 -24.81 -40.47 -4.28
C SER A 178 -25.75 -41.60 -3.86
N GLU A 179 -25.46 -42.87 -4.20
CA GLU A 179 -26.35 -44.00 -3.87
C GLU A 179 -26.09 -44.63 -2.49
N LEU A 180 -25.02 -44.26 -1.78
CA LEU A 180 -24.68 -44.83 -0.46
C LEU A 180 -25.07 -43.95 0.73
N ALA A 181 -25.70 -42.79 0.52
CA ALA A 181 -26.09 -41.86 1.59
C ALA A 181 -27.46 -42.17 2.24
N MET A 182 -28.13 -43.27 1.88
CA MET A 182 -29.46 -43.66 2.41
C MET A 182 -29.42 -44.56 3.66
N LEU A 183 -28.26 -44.78 4.28
CA LEU A 183 -28.17 -45.58 5.51
C LEU A 183 -27.39 -44.84 6.60
N GLY A 184 -28.10 -44.48 7.67
CA GLY A 184 -27.53 -44.33 9.00
C GLY A 184 -27.42 -42.91 9.52
N GLU A 185 -28.49 -42.44 10.18
CA GLU A 185 -28.39 -41.39 11.20
C GLU A 185 -27.47 -41.87 12.33
N VAL A 186 -26.20 -41.47 12.28
CA VAL A 186 -25.30 -41.61 13.43
C VAL A 186 -25.38 -40.30 14.22
N SER A 187 -26.17 -40.34 15.28
CA SER A 187 -26.19 -39.33 16.33
C SER A 187 -24.80 -39.24 16.97
N ILE A 188 -24.11 -38.12 16.75
CA ILE A 188 -22.86 -37.81 17.44
C ILE A 188 -23.22 -37.00 18.69
N PRO A 189 -22.99 -37.52 19.91
CA PRO A 189 -23.25 -36.78 21.13
C PRO A 189 -22.23 -35.64 21.31
N SER A 190 -22.77 -34.42 21.39
CA SER A 190 -22.06 -33.21 21.82
C SER A 190 -21.63 -33.35 23.28
N LYS A 191 -20.32 -33.39 23.54
CA LYS A 191 -19.78 -33.28 24.89
C LYS A 191 -18.42 -32.56 24.91
N CYS A 192 -18.36 -31.61 25.84
CA CYS A 192 -17.17 -31.01 26.47
C CYS A 192 -16.45 -29.96 25.59
N GLY A 193 -16.49 -28.67 25.90
CA GLY A 193 -16.17 -28.10 27.21
C GLY A 193 -14.66 -27.81 27.32
N GLY A 194 -14.09 -27.14 26.30
CA GLY A 194 -12.68 -26.75 26.27
C GLY A 194 -12.49 -25.33 26.81
N SER A 195 -12.12 -25.23 28.09
CA SER A 195 -11.72 -23.99 28.75
C SER A 195 -10.52 -23.36 28.02
N PHE A 196 -10.72 -22.19 27.42
CA PHE A 196 -9.65 -21.38 26.83
C PHE A 196 -8.72 -20.87 27.94
N MET A 197 -7.54 -21.46 28.05
CA MET A 197 -6.41 -20.96 28.82
C MET A 197 -5.98 -19.59 28.28
N ARG A 198 -6.09 -18.54 29.10
CA ARG A 198 -5.52 -17.22 28.81
C ARG A 198 -3.98 -17.26 28.95
N PRO A 199 -3.21 -16.75 27.98
CA PRO A 199 -1.76 -16.59 28.16
C PRO A 199 -1.48 -15.55 29.24
N ARG A 200 -0.66 -15.92 30.23
CA ARG A 200 -0.10 -14.98 31.21
C ARG A 200 0.88 -14.04 30.51
N LEU A 201 0.60 -12.74 30.56
CA LEU A 201 1.54 -11.68 30.25
C LEU A 201 2.71 -11.75 31.22
N VAL A 202 3.89 -12.14 30.72
CA VAL A 202 5.15 -12.07 31.46
C VAL A 202 5.61 -10.62 31.47
N THR A 203 5.34 -9.91 32.56
CA THR A 203 5.87 -8.57 32.82
C THR A 203 7.29 -8.69 33.36
N GLY A 204 8.27 -8.84 32.46
CA GLY A 204 9.69 -8.74 32.79
C GLY A 204 10.15 -7.27 32.84
N PRO A 205 11.10 -6.92 33.73
CA PRO A 205 11.65 -5.57 33.80
C PRO A 205 12.43 -5.21 32.52
N LEU A 206 12.17 -4.01 31.99
CA LEU A 206 12.82 -3.46 30.80
C LEU A 206 14.34 -3.29 31.03
N PRO A 207 15.20 -3.64 30.06
CA PRO A 207 16.64 -3.40 30.15
C PRO A 207 16.93 -1.89 30.13
N ARG A 208 17.81 -1.46 31.04
CA ARG A 208 18.26 -0.06 31.15
C ARG A 208 19.04 0.36 29.89
N PRO A 209 18.82 1.58 29.36
CA PRO A 209 19.59 2.06 28.23
C PRO A 209 21.06 2.29 28.61
N LEU A 210 21.96 1.67 27.84
CA LEU A 210 23.40 1.87 27.97
C LEU A 210 23.76 3.32 27.62
N GLY A 211 24.40 4.00 28.57
CA GLY A 211 24.81 5.40 28.46
C GLY A 211 25.73 5.65 27.27
N ARG A 212 25.46 6.76 26.56
CA ARG A 212 26.31 7.27 25.49
C ARG A 212 27.61 7.82 26.08
N ARG A 213 28.75 7.35 25.57
CA ARG A 213 30.06 7.98 25.81
C ARG A 213 30.18 9.26 24.96
N PRO A 214 30.65 10.39 25.49
CA PRO A 214 30.97 11.56 24.69
C PRO A 214 32.25 11.32 23.89
N CYS A 215 32.20 11.57 22.59
CA CYS A 215 33.36 11.58 21.71
C CYS A 215 34.16 12.86 22.01
N GLY A 216 35.38 12.70 22.52
CA GLY A 216 36.30 13.82 22.72
C GLY A 216 36.72 14.41 21.37
N PHE A 217 36.59 15.74 21.25
CA PHE A 217 37.29 16.55 20.25
C PHE A 217 38.78 16.52 20.58
N ARG A 218 39.63 16.25 19.58
CA ARG A 218 41.04 16.64 19.61
C ARG A 218 41.22 17.80 18.64
N SER A 219 41.80 18.87 19.19
CA SER A 219 42.27 20.08 18.51
C SER A 219 43.44 19.79 17.58
#